data_AF-A0A3A3GL83-F1
#
_entry.id   AF-A0A3A3GL83-F1
#
_cell.length_a   1.000
_cell.length_b   1.000
_cell.length_c   1.000
_cell.angle_alpha   90.00
_cell.angle_beta   90.00
_cell.angle_gamma   90.00
#
_symmetry.space_group_name_H-M   'P 1'
#
loop_
_entity.id
_entity.type
_entity.pdbx_description
1 polymer ?
#
loop_
_entity_poly.entity_id
_entity_poly.type
_entity_poly.pdbx_seq_one_letter_code
_entity_poly.pdbx_strand_id
1 'polypeptide(L)'
;MSDLLKKAVSLGWGLAVVSKEKIEAVVDELVQKGEIAPEQSKALVNQLVERGEEEQASFNASIQDTVKRKLQDFDVAASSDLIALKQRVMMLEQRVAALEGAGPDEPGDEDGQPNMETDGRAD
;
A
#
# COMPACT_ATOMS: atom_id res chain seq x y z
N MET A 1 -23.07 18.08 22.98
CA MET A 1 -22.06 17.18 22.37
C MET A 1 -21.87 17.55 20.91
N SER A 2 -20.96 18.46 20.56
CA SER A 2 -20.76 18.85 19.15
C SER A 2 -19.32 19.22 18.78
N ASP A 3 -18.38 19.16 19.72
CA ASP A 3 -16.97 19.46 19.42
C ASP A 3 -16.28 18.37 18.59
N LEU A 4 -16.65 17.10 18.76
CA LEU A 4 -16.09 16.01 17.95
C LEU A 4 -16.56 16.07 16.49
N LEU A 5 -17.82 16.42 16.26
CA LEU A 5 -18.39 16.63 14.92
C LEU A 5 -17.75 17.87 14.25
N LYS A 6 -17.64 18.99 14.97
CA LYS A 6 -16.96 20.18 14.45
C LYS A 6 -15.49 19.90 14.15
N LYS A 7 -14.80 19.17 15.02
CA LYS A 7 -13.39 18.77 14.82
C LYS A 7 -13.23 17.81 13.64
N ALA A 8 -14.13 16.84 13.47
CA ALA A 8 -14.12 15.92 12.34
C ALA A 8 -14.38 16.64 11.01
N VAL A 9 -15.26 17.64 10.99
CA VAL A 9 -15.49 18.49 9.81
C VAL A 9 -14.27 19.39 9.54
N SER A 10 -13.68 19.99 10.56
CA SER A 10 -12.53 20.91 10.41
C SER A 10 -11.19 20.22 10.12
N LEU A 11 -11.04 18.94 10.50
CA LEU A 11 -9.87 18.12 10.17
C LEU A 11 -9.96 17.50 8.76
N GLY A 12 -11.07 17.73 8.06
CA GLY A 12 -11.44 16.94 6.90
C GLY A 12 -11.84 15.54 7.36
N TRP A 13 -13.01 15.09 6.93
CA TRP A 13 -13.52 13.76 7.20
C TRP A 13 -12.75 12.71 6.37
N GLY A 14 -11.42 12.78 6.38
CA GLY A 14 -10.55 12.17 5.38
C GLY A 14 -10.03 10.78 5.74
N LEU A 15 -10.24 10.29 6.97
CA LEU A 15 -9.69 9.01 7.42
C LEU A 15 -10.63 8.18 8.30
N ALA A 16 -11.87 8.62 8.52
CA ALA A 16 -12.82 7.81 9.27
C ALA A 16 -13.38 6.72 8.34
N VAL A 17 -12.87 5.50 8.46
CA VAL A 17 -13.55 4.31 7.91
C VAL A 17 -14.90 4.22 8.62
N VAL A 18 -15.98 4.53 7.89
CA VAL A 18 -17.34 4.38 8.39
C VAL A 18 -17.68 2.90 8.31
N SER A 19 -17.71 2.22 9.46
CA SER A 19 -18.09 0.81 9.52
C SER A 19 -19.61 0.66 9.50
N LYS A 20 -20.09 -0.53 9.11
CA LYS A 20 -21.51 -0.87 9.10
C LYS A 20 -22.17 -0.61 10.46
N GLU A 21 -21.50 -0.94 11.57
CA GLU A 21 -22.02 -0.71 12.92
C GLU A 21 -22.25 0.78 13.20
N LYS A 22 -21.43 1.67 12.65
CA LYS A 22 -21.64 3.12 12.79
C LYS A 22 -22.81 3.61 11.96
N ILE A 23 -23.02 3.05 10.77
CA ILE A 23 -24.18 3.36 9.94
C ILE A 23 -25.46 2.90 10.64
N GLU A 24 -25.47 1.68 11.18
CA GLU A 24 -26.57 1.14 11.98
C GLU A 24 -26.88 2.04 13.18
N ALA A 25 -25.86 2.43 13.96
CA ALA A 25 -26.06 3.30 15.13
C ALA A 25 -26.66 4.67 14.76
N VAL A 26 -26.24 5.27 13.64
CA VAL A 26 -26.79 6.56 13.18
C VAL A 26 -28.22 6.38 12.68
N VAL A 27 -28.50 5.33 11.92
CA VAL A 27 -29.86 5.06 11.42
C VAL A 27 -30.81 4.73 12.58
N ASP A 28 -30.36 3.98 13.58
CA ASP A 28 -31.15 3.67 14.79
C ASP A 28 -31.45 4.93 15.61
N GLU A 29 -30.52 5.89 15.68
CA GLU A 29 -30.77 7.19 16.32
C GLU A 29 -31.86 7.98 15.57
N LEU A 30 -31.88 7.92 14.24
CA LEU A 30 -32.90 8.55 13.41
C LEU A 30 -34.28 7.88 13.58
N VAL A 31 -34.30 6.55 13.77
CA VAL A 31 -35.53 5.82 14.11
C VAL A 31 -36.04 6.22 15.50
N GLN A 32 -35.17 6.31 16.50
CA GLN A 32 -35.55 6.76 17.85
C GLN A 32 -36.10 8.18 17.86
N LYS A 33 -35.59 9.06 16.99
CA LYS A 33 -36.11 10.42 16.80
C LYS A 33 -37.42 10.47 16.02
N GLY A 34 -37.88 9.35 15.46
CA GLY A 34 -39.08 9.26 14.64
C GLY A 34 -38.91 9.82 13.23
N GLU A 35 -37.66 10.07 12.80
CA GLU A 35 -37.35 10.58 11.45
C GLU A 35 -37.39 9.47 10.40
N ILE A 36 -37.19 8.22 10.81
CA ILE A 36 -37.24 7.03 9.96
C ILE A 36 -38.15 5.99 10.60
N ALA A 37 -38.99 5.34 9.78
CA ALA A 37 -39.82 4.25 10.25
C ALA A 37 -38.97 2.99 10.56
N PRO A 38 -39.24 2.25 11.64
CA PRO A 38 -38.48 1.05 12.00
C PRO A 38 -38.45 -0.01 10.89
N GLU A 39 -39.48 -0.08 10.05
CA GLU A 39 -39.52 -1.01 8.93
C GLU A 39 -38.53 -0.65 7.79
N GLN A 40 -38.15 0.63 7.70
CA GLN A 40 -37.29 1.16 6.64
C GLN A 40 -35.82 1.25 7.04
N SER A 41 -35.50 1.14 8.34
CA SER A 41 -34.14 1.33 8.86
C SER A 41 -33.13 0.37 8.25
N LYS A 42 -33.46 -0.92 8.19
CA LYS A 42 -32.59 -1.96 7.60
C LYS A 42 -32.33 -1.73 6.11
N ALA A 43 -33.35 -1.29 5.37
CA ALA A 43 -33.22 -1.01 3.95
C ALA A 43 -32.27 0.18 3.72
N LEU A 44 -32.40 1.23 4.54
CA LEU A 44 -31.49 2.38 4.48
C LEU A 44 -30.04 2.00 4.80
N VAL A 45 -29.82 1.23 5.86
CA VAL A 45 -28.47 0.76 6.25
C VAL A 45 -27.82 0.02 5.08
N ASN A 46 -28.53 -0.95 4.50
CA ASN A 46 -28.01 -1.72 3.38
C ASN A 46 -27.69 -0.84 2.17
N GLN A 47 -28.57 0.10 1.82
CA GLN A 47 -28.35 1.03 0.72
C GLN A 47 -27.15 1.96 0.96
N LEU A 48 -26.97 2.44 2.20
CA LEU A 48 -25.83 3.28 2.60
C LEU A 48 -24.51 2.52 2.54
N VAL A 49 -24.51 1.25 2.97
CA VAL A 49 -23.32 0.38 2.90
C VAL A 49 -22.96 0.08 1.45
N GLU A 50 -23.92 -0.42 0.65
CA GLU A 50 -23.71 -0.80 -0.75
C GLU A 50 -23.21 0.38 -1.59
N ARG A 51 -23.86 1.54 -1.44
CA ARG A 51 -23.42 2.76 -2.12
C ARG A 51 -22.04 3.21 -1.64
N GLY A 52 -21.76 3.08 -0.34
CA GLY A 52 -20.45 3.39 0.22
C GLY A 52 -19.33 2.53 -0.35
N GLU A 53 -19.59 1.23 -0.54
CA GLU A 53 -18.65 0.29 -1.16
C GLU A 53 -18.37 0.63 -2.63
N GLU A 54 -19.42 0.93 -3.41
CA GLU A 54 -19.26 1.37 -4.81
C GLU A 54 -18.48 2.69 -4.93
N GLU A 55 -18.86 3.70 -4.13
CA GLU A 55 -18.20 5.00 -4.13
C GLU A 55 -16.74 4.86 -3.67
N GLN A 56 -16.45 4.03 -2.65
CA GLN A 56 -15.09 3.74 -2.18
C GLN A 56 -14.24 3.08 -3.28
N ALA A 57 -14.79 2.10 -4.01
CA ALA A 57 -14.07 1.45 -5.10
C ALA A 57 -13.71 2.45 -6.21
N SER A 58 -14.67 3.29 -6.63
CA SER A 58 -14.45 4.33 -7.65
C SER A 58 -13.43 5.39 -7.22
N PHE A 59 -13.47 5.76 -5.94
CA PHE A 59 -12.54 6.72 -5.34
C PHE A 59 -11.12 6.15 -5.28
N ASN A 60 -10.96 4.91 -4.83
CA ASN A 60 -9.68 4.22 -4.81
C ASN A 60 -9.07 4.09 -6.20
N ALA A 61 -9.88 3.76 -7.21
CA ALA A 61 -9.42 3.72 -8.61
C ALA A 61 -8.95 5.10 -9.09
N SER A 62 -9.71 6.15 -8.79
CA SER A 62 -9.36 7.54 -9.15
C SER A 62 -8.08 8.00 -8.47
N ILE A 63 -7.87 7.64 -7.20
CA ILE A 63 -6.62 7.91 -6.49
C ILE A 63 -5.46 7.16 -7.13
N GLN A 64 -5.59 5.86 -7.40
CA GLN A 64 -4.53 5.08 -8.03
C GLN A 64 -4.13 5.67 -9.39
N ASP A 65 -5.11 6.06 -10.21
CA ASP A 65 -4.85 6.70 -11.50
C ASP A 65 -4.18 8.06 -11.33
N THR A 66 -4.62 8.87 -10.37
CA THR A 66 -4.01 10.17 -10.09
C THR A 66 -2.57 10.02 -9.63
N VAL A 67 -2.31 9.09 -8.69
CA VAL A 67 -0.98 8.77 -8.20
C VAL A 67 -0.11 8.25 -9.34
N LYS A 68 -0.60 7.32 -10.16
CA LYS A 68 0.13 6.77 -11.30
C LYS A 68 0.50 7.84 -12.33
N ARG A 69 -0.43 8.74 -12.67
CA ARG A 69 -0.17 9.88 -13.55
C ARG A 69 0.87 10.81 -12.96
N LYS A 70 0.78 11.13 -11.66
CA LYS A 70 1.78 11.95 -10.98
C LYS A 70 3.16 11.30 -10.94
N LEU A 71 3.24 10.00 -10.71
CA LEU A 71 4.51 9.26 -10.76
C LEU A 71 5.13 9.29 -12.17
N GLN A 72 4.31 9.18 -13.21
CA GLN A 72 4.76 9.37 -14.60
C GLN A 72 5.21 10.82 -14.86
N ASP A 73 4.51 11.82 -14.32
CA ASP A 73 4.88 13.23 -14.44
C ASP A 73 6.22 13.54 -13.73
N PHE A 74 6.58 12.79 -12.68
CA PHE A 74 7.78 13.01 -11.87
C PHE A 74 9.04 12.27 -12.37
N ASP A 75 9.04 11.68 -13.58
CA ASP A 75 10.15 10.84 -14.09
C ASP A 75 10.59 9.76 -13.07
N VAL A 76 9.65 9.32 -12.23
CA VAL A 76 9.89 8.23 -11.28
C VAL A 76 9.84 6.95 -12.10
N ALA A 77 11.02 6.43 -12.42
CA ALA A 77 11.17 5.18 -13.15
C ALA A 77 10.25 4.11 -12.56
N ALA A 78 9.39 3.53 -13.39
CA ALA A 78 8.52 2.48 -12.94
C ALA A 78 9.36 1.26 -12.54
N SER A 79 8.85 0.40 -11.66
CA SER A 79 9.54 -0.84 -11.30
C SER A 79 9.90 -1.69 -12.53
N SER A 80 9.11 -1.60 -13.61
CA SER A 80 9.40 -2.21 -14.90
C SER A 80 10.68 -1.68 -15.55
N ASP A 81 10.93 -0.38 -15.45
CA ASP A 81 12.08 0.29 -16.07
C ASP A 81 13.36 -0.10 -15.32
N LEU A 82 13.28 -0.21 -13.99
CA LEU A 82 14.36 -0.74 -13.15
C LEU A 82 14.69 -2.20 -13.48
N ILE A 83 13.68 -3.05 -13.71
CA ILE A 83 13.88 -4.45 -14.11
C ILE A 83 14.53 -4.53 -15.50
N ALA A 84 14.04 -3.75 -16.47
CA ALA A 84 14.63 -3.70 -17.80
C ALA A 84 16.08 -3.20 -17.75
N LEU A 85 16.38 -2.21 -16.92
CA LEU A 85 17.74 -1.72 -16.72
C LEU A 85 18.63 -2.80 -16.08
N LYS A 86 18.15 -3.51 -15.04
CA LYS A 86 18.87 -4.62 -14.41
C LYS A 86 19.20 -5.73 -15.42
N GLN A 87 18.25 -6.12 -16.26
CA GLN A 87 18.49 -7.11 -17.32
C GLN A 87 19.54 -6.66 -18.33
N ARG A 88 19.49 -5.38 -18.74
CA ARG A 88 20.50 -4.81 -19.65
C ARG A 88 21.87 -4.77 -19.01
N VAL A 89 21.95 -4.43 -17.73
CA VAL A 89 23.21 -4.45 -16.96
C VAL A 89 23.76 -5.86 -16.90
N MET A 90 22.97 -6.87 -16.52
CA MET A 90 23.41 -8.27 -16.49
C MET A 90 23.92 -8.77 -17.86
N MET A 91 23.24 -8.40 -18.94
CA MET A 91 23.66 -8.78 -20.29
C MET A 91 24.96 -8.08 -20.70
N LEU A 92 25.15 -6.83 -20.28
CA LEU A 92 26.40 -6.11 -20.51
C LEU A 92 27.53 -6.70 -19.67
N GLU A 93 27.29 -7.03 -18.41
CA GLU A 93 28.25 -7.71 -17.53
C GLU A 93 28.70 -9.05 -18.11
N GLN A 94 27.77 -9.87 -18.61
CA GLN A 94 28.11 -11.14 -19.27
C GLN A 94 28.94 -10.93 -20.55
N ARG A 95 28.61 -9.91 -21.34
CA ARG A 95 29.37 -9.59 -22.56
C ARG A 95 30.75 -9.05 -22.23
N VAL A 96 30.88 -8.23 -21.19
CA VAL A 96 32.16 -7.71 -20.70
C VAL A 96 33.00 -8.87 -20.16
N ALA A 97 32.45 -9.75 -19.33
CA ALA A 97 33.15 -10.95 -18.84
C ALA A 97 33.61 -11.87 -19.99
N ALA A 98 32.77 -12.09 -21.00
CA ALA A 98 33.13 -12.88 -22.19
C ALA A 98 34.21 -12.21 -23.06
N LEU A 99 34.29 -10.88 -23.07
CA LEU A 99 35.29 -10.11 -23.82
C LEU A 99 36.60 -9.93 -23.03
N GLU A 100 36.53 -9.87 -21.70
CA GLU A 100 37.66 -9.71 -20.78
C GLU A 100 38.34 -11.05 -20.43
N GLY A 101 37.73 -12.18 -20.80
CA GLY A 101 38.38 -13.50 -20.74
C GLY A 101 38.69 -14.01 -19.33
N ALA A 102 37.92 -13.59 -18.33
CA ALA A 102 38.02 -14.10 -16.96
C ALA A 102 37.03 -15.26 -16.75
N GLY A 103 37.53 -16.37 -16.20
CA GLY A 103 36.79 -17.60 -15.93
C GLY A 103 35.65 -17.43 -14.91
N PRO A 104 34.84 -18.47 -14.70
CA PRO A 104 33.68 -18.42 -13.84
C PRO A 104 34.12 -18.22 -12.39
N ASP A 105 33.89 -17.03 -11.82
CA ASP A 105 33.91 -16.87 -10.37
C ASP A 105 32.68 -17.59 -9.80
N GLU A 106 32.94 -18.69 -9.10
CA GLU A 106 31.95 -19.52 -8.42
C GLU A 106 31.06 -18.68 -7.49
N PRO A 107 29.74 -18.99 -7.40
CA PRO A 107 28.88 -18.37 -6.40
C PRO A 107 29.28 -18.88 -5.03
N GLY A 108 29.99 -18.06 -4.27
CA GLY A 108 30.27 -18.29 -2.85
C GLY A 108 29.02 -18.09 -2.00
N ASP A 109 28.14 -19.10 -2.00
CA ASP A 109 27.26 -19.36 -0.86
C ASP A 109 28.02 -20.30 0.06
N GLU A 110 28.42 -19.84 1.26
CA GLU A 110 28.43 -20.64 2.50
C GLU A 110 28.86 -19.77 3.70
N ASP A 111 27.82 -19.37 4.44
CA ASP A 111 27.72 -19.47 5.89
C ASP A 111 28.89 -19.03 6.78
N GLY A 112 28.59 -18.00 7.57
CA GLY A 112 29.39 -17.58 8.71
C GLY A 112 29.56 -18.70 9.74
N GLN A 113 30.81 -19.11 9.95
CA GLN A 113 31.26 -19.65 11.22
C GLN A 113 32.43 -18.80 11.72
N PRO A 114 32.42 -18.38 13.00
CA PRO A 114 33.42 -17.47 13.55
C PRO A 114 34.75 -18.20 13.72
N ASN A 115 35.83 -17.55 13.32
CA ASN A 115 37.22 -17.97 13.54
C ASN A 115 37.44 -18.34 15.01
N MET A 116 37.83 -19.58 15.28
CA MET A 116 38.58 -19.90 16.50
C MET A 116 40.05 -19.70 16.16
N GLU A 117 40.60 -18.55 16.54
CA GLU A 117 42.03 -18.28 16.54
C GLU A 117 42.75 -19.39 17.31
N THR A 118 43.50 -20.20 16.57
CA THR A 118 44.63 -20.94 17.12
C THR A 118 45.92 -20.32 16.64
N ASP A 119 46.93 -20.46 17.49
CA ASP A 119 48.36 -20.17 17.29
C ASP A 119 48.76 -18.72 17.64
N GLY A 120 49.66 -18.45 18.59
CA GLY A 120 50.67 -19.30 19.18
C GLY A 120 51.99 -19.32 18.39
N ARG A 121 52.72 -18.21 18.28
CA ARG A 121 54.20 -18.14 18.25
C ARG A 121 54.63 -16.67 18.10
N ALA A 122 55.37 -16.12 19.06
CA ALA A 122 56.83 -16.15 19.17
C ALA A 122 57.49 -15.06 18.32
N ASP A 123 57.88 -13.98 18.98
CA ASP A 123 59.23 -13.42 19.01
C ASP A 123 59.42 -12.62 20.32
#